data_AF-A0ABD5AZB8-F1
#
_entry.id   AF-A0ABD5AZB8-F1
#
_cell.length_a   1.000
_cell.length_b   1.000
_cell.length_c   1.000
_cell.angle_alpha   90.00
_cell.angle_beta   90.00
_cell.angle_gamma   90.00
#
_symmetry.space_group_name_H-M   'P 1'
#
loop_
_entity.id
_entity.type
_entity.pdbx_description
1 polymer ?
#
loop_
_entity_poly.entity_id
_entity_poly.type
_entity_poly.pdbx_seq_one_letter_code
_entity_poly.pdbx_strand_id
1 'polypeptide(L)'
;ALSAFIDNHLHQGNELGIDQRRIEWKRVLDMNDRALRHVNVGLGGTTHGVPREDGFNITVASEIMAILCLSRNIKDLKEKISRITIGYTRHHKPITVSDLKVEGALTLILKDAIKPNLVQTIEGTPALVHGGPFANIAHGCNSILATETARNLSDIVVTEAG
;
A
#
# COMPACT_ATOMS: atom_id res chain seq x y z
N ALA A 1 -8.39 2.17 1.80
CA ALA A 1 -8.76 1.66 3.13
C ALA A 1 -7.99 2.38 4.26
N LEU A 2 -6.66 2.27 4.34
CA LEU A 2 -5.88 2.86 5.44
C LEU A 2 -6.13 4.36 5.67
N SER A 3 -6.17 5.19 4.61
CA SER A 3 -6.48 6.62 4.74
C SER A 3 -7.82 6.89 5.44
N ALA A 4 -8.84 6.06 5.20
CA ALA A 4 -10.14 6.19 5.85
C ALA A 4 -10.07 5.81 7.34
N PHE A 5 -9.30 4.79 7.72
CA PHE A 5 -9.08 4.45 9.12
C PHE A 5 -8.33 5.56 9.87
N ILE A 6 -7.33 6.18 9.24
CA ILE A 6 -6.60 7.32 9.82
C ILE A 6 -7.56 8.48 10.11
N ASP A 7 -8.33 8.90 9.10
CA ASP A 7 -9.23 10.05 9.25
C ASP A 7 -10.41 9.75 10.19
N ASN A 8 -10.90 8.50 10.22
CA ASN A 8 -11.89 8.08 11.21
C ASN A 8 -11.33 8.12 12.63
N HIS A 9 -10.08 7.67 12.84
CA HIS A 9 -9.44 7.76 14.15
C HIS A 9 -9.28 9.21 14.61
N LEU A 10 -8.92 10.13 13.71
CA LEU A 10 -8.91 11.56 14.00
C LEU A 10 -10.30 12.06 14.43
N HIS A 11 -11.35 11.65 13.71
CA HIS A 11 -12.71 12.10 13.96
C HIS A 11 -13.29 11.57 15.29
N GLN A 12 -12.99 10.32 15.65
CA GLN A 12 -13.57 9.65 16.81
C GLN A 12 -12.87 9.96 18.15
N GLY A 13 -11.90 10.87 18.17
CA GLY A 13 -11.27 11.34 19.41
C GLY A 13 -9.74 11.38 19.37
N ASN A 14 -9.10 10.83 18.33
CA ASN A 14 -7.66 10.89 18.11
C ASN A 14 -6.83 10.45 19.34
N GLU A 15 -7.17 9.32 19.96
CA GLU A 15 -6.51 8.83 21.17
C GLU A 15 -5.00 8.57 21.00
N LEU A 16 -4.56 8.34 19.76
CA LEU A 16 -3.15 8.15 19.41
C LEU A 16 -2.38 9.48 19.31
N GLY A 17 -3.07 10.62 19.37
CA GLY A 17 -2.46 11.94 19.30
C GLY A 17 -1.80 12.24 17.95
N ILE A 18 -2.36 11.72 16.86
CA ILE A 18 -1.89 11.98 15.49
C ILE A 18 -1.91 13.50 15.25
N ASP A 19 -0.79 14.07 14.82
CA ASP A 19 -0.77 15.45 14.31
C ASP A 19 -1.20 15.43 12.84
N GLN A 20 -2.36 16.00 12.53
CA GLN A 20 -2.93 16.04 11.18
C GLN A 20 -2.00 16.67 10.12
N ARG A 21 -1.04 17.49 10.55
CA ARG A 21 -0.04 18.15 9.68
C ARG A 21 1.16 17.26 9.37
N ARG A 22 1.28 16.12 10.07
CA ARG A 22 2.41 15.19 10.02
C ARG A 22 1.97 13.78 9.61
N ILE A 23 0.86 13.70 8.88
CA ILE A 23 0.43 12.48 8.22
C ILE A 23 1.22 12.37 6.92
N GLU A 24 2.10 11.36 6.84
CA GLU A 24 2.88 11.07 5.64
C GLU A 24 2.10 10.18 4.67
N TRP A 25 1.14 9.41 5.19
CA TRP A 25 0.31 8.52 4.39
C TRP A 25 -0.60 9.30 3.42
N LYS A 26 -0.38 9.11 2.12
CA LYS A 26 -1.22 9.67 1.06
C LYS A 26 -2.29 8.69 0.57
N ARG A 27 -3.36 9.23 0.00
CA ARG A 27 -4.37 8.43 -0.71
C ARG A 27 -3.81 7.95 -2.05
N VAL A 28 -4.50 7.00 -2.68
CA VAL A 28 -4.11 6.50 -4.00
C VAL A 28 -5.30 6.33 -4.94
N LEU A 29 -5.04 6.52 -6.22
CA LEU A 29 -5.97 6.27 -7.32
C LEU A 29 -5.17 5.83 -8.54
N ASP A 30 -5.59 4.79 -9.24
CA ASP A 30 -4.90 4.32 -10.45
C ASP A 30 -5.35 5.09 -11.69
N MET A 31 -5.15 6.41 -11.68
CA MET A 31 -5.49 7.31 -12.79
C MET A 31 -4.49 8.45 -12.86
N ASN A 32 -4.22 8.94 -14.07
CA ASN A 32 -3.33 10.07 -14.32
C ASN A 32 -4.02 11.42 -14.03
N ASP A 33 -4.42 11.62 -12.78
CA ASP A 33 -5.17 12.80 -12.33
C ASP A 33 -4.28 13.78 -11.55
N ARG A 34 -3.81 14.82 -12.24
CA ARG A 34 -2.99 15.89 -11.63
C ARG A 34 -3.75 16.73 -10.60
N ALA A 35 -5.09 16.80 -10.68
CA ALA A 35 -5.88 17.67 -9.82
C ALA A 35 -5.85 17.19 -8.36
N LEU A 36 -5.60 15.89 -8.15
CA LEU A 36 -5.56 15.26 -6.83
C LEU A 36 -4.19 15.30 -6.14
N ARG A 37 -3.16 15.92 -6.76
CA ARG A 37 -1.81 16.02 -6.16
C ARG A 37 -1.81 16.77 -4.83
N HIS A 38 -2.63 17.81 -4.72
CA HIS A 38 -2.79 18.62 -3.51
C HIS A 38 -4.27 18.91 -3.30
N VAL A 39 -4.82 18.46 -2.17
CA VAL A 39 -6.23 18.61 -1.84
C VAL A 39 -6.40 18.98 -0.36
N ASN A 40 -7.54 19.59 -0.03
CA ASN A 40 -8.01 19.72 1.34
C ASN A 40 -9.14 18.70 1.55
N VAL A 41 -9.02 17.88 2.59
CA VAL A 41 -10.02 16.85 2.96
C VAL A 41 -10.64 17.18 4.32
N GLY A 42 -11.76 16.53 4.66
CA GLY A 42 -12.43 16.71 5.97
C GLY A 42 -13.16 18.05 6.11
N LEU A 43 -13.56 18.66 5.00
CA LEU A 43 -14.36 19.90 4.96
C LEU A 43 -15.85 19.60 5.11
N GLY A 44 -16.65 20.62 5.45
CA GLY A 44 -18.11 20.52 5.50
C GLY A 44 -18.74 20.64 6.89
N GLY A 45 -17.94 20.82 7.95
CA GLY A 45 -18.42 20.99 9.31
C GLY A 45 -18.10 19.79 10.21
N THR A 46 -18.62 19.81 11.43
CA THR A 46 -18.22 18.87 12.51
C THR A 46 -18.54 17.41 12.21
N THR A 47 -19.54 17.13 11.37
CA THR A 47 -19.95 15.77 10.97
C THR A 47 -19.10 15.19 9.84
N HIS A 48 -18.19 15.96 9.24
CA HIS A 48 -17.46 15.58 8.03
C HIS A 48 -15.95 15.34 8.24
N GLY A 49 -15.52 15.29 9.49
CA GLY A 49 -14.14 14.97 9.87
C GLY A 49 -13.32 16.18 10.30
N VAL A 50 -11.99 16.02 10.23
CA VAL A 50 -11.02 17.05 10.64
C VAL A 50 -10.33 17.62 9.39
N PRO A 51 -10.45 18.94 9.11
CA PRO A 51 -9.81 19.55 7.95
C PRO A 51 -8.29 19.37 7.95
N ARG A 52 -7.73 18.88 6.85
CA ARG A 52 -6.27 18.80 6.65
C ARG A 52 -5.87 18.79 5.18
N GLU A 53 -4.62 19.16 4.92
CA GLU A 53 -3.99 18.97 3.61
C GLU A 53 -3.72 17.48 3.36
N ASP A 54 -3.93 17.05 2.12
CA ASP A 54 -3.64 15.71 1.66
C ASP A 54 -3.25 15.69 0.18
N GLY A 55 -3.02 14.50 -0.36
CA GLY A 55 -2.78 14.29 -1.78
C GLY A 55 -2.99 12.83 -2.18
N PHE A 56 -2.97 12.60 -3.48
CA PHE A 56 -3.07 11.28 -4.08
C PHE A 56 -1.80 10.95 -4.86
N ASN A 57 -1.34 9.71 -4.69
CA ASN A 57 -0.36 9.09 -5.57
C ASN A 57 -1.07 8.13 -6.54
N ILE A 58 -0.41 7.80 -7.65
CA ILE A 58 -0.85 6.67 -8.47
C ILE A 58 -0.68 5.36 -7.67
N THR A 59 -1.58 4.39 -7.83
CA THR A 59 -1.64 3.20 -6.97
C THR A 59 -0.32 2.42 -6.88
N VAL A 60 0.42 2.31 -7.98
CA VAL A 60 1.72 1.62 -8.04
C VAL A 60 2.83 2.29 -7.21
N ALA A 61 2.65 3.56 -6.84
CA ALA A 61 3.56 4.29 -5.94
C ALA A 61 3.27 4.04 -4.45
N SER A 62 2.22 3.27 -4.11
CA SER A 62 1.89 2.94 -2.73
C SER A 62 2.94 2.02 -2.10
N GLU A 63 3.26 2.26 -0.81
CA GLU A 63 4.05 1.31 -0.02
C GLU A 63 3.35 -0.07 0.06
N ILE A 64 2.01 -0.13 -0.03
CA ILE A 64 1.28 -1.41 -0.13
C ILE A 64 1.72 -2.21 -1.37
N MET A 65 1.99 -1.56 -2.50
CA MET A 65 2.47 -2.22 -3.72
C MET A 65 3.87 -2.80 -3.49
N ALA A 66 4.78 -2.01 -2.90
CA ALA A 66 6.12 -2.48 -2.57
C ALA A 66 6.09 -3.66 -1.58
N ILE A 67 5.25 -3.58 -0.55
CA ILE A 67 5.04 -4.64 0.44
C ILE A 67 4.43 -5.89 -0.20
N LEU A 68 3.43 -5.76 -1.08
CA LEU A 68 2.86 -6.88 -1.83
C LEU A 68 3.95 -7.61 -2.64
N CYS A 69 4.83 -6.86 -3.30
CA CYS A 69 5.89 -7.42 -4.13
C CYS A 69 6.99 -8.09 -3.28
N LEU A 70 7.27 -7.59 -2.07
CA LEU A 70 8.32 -8.11 -1.19
C LEU A 70 7.83 -9.14 -0.16
N SER A 71 6.54 -9.50 -0.17
CA SER A 71 5.98 -10.45 0.78
C SER A 71 6.13 -11.89 0.29
N ARG A 72 6.53 -12.80 1.19
CA ARG A 72 6.71 -14.23 0.88
C ARG A 72 5.47 -15.09 1.14
N ASN A 73 4.51 -14.57 1.91
CA ASN A 73 3.24 -15.23 2.23
C ASN A 73 2.32 -14.22 2.94
N ILE A 74 1.08 -14.63 3.22
CA ILE A 74 0.07 -13.76 3.85
C ILE A 74 0.45 -13.30 5.27
N LYS A 75 1.23 -14.09 6.02
CA LYS A 75 1.69 -13.74 7.37
C LYS A 75 2.76 -12.65 7.31
N ASP A 76 3.74 -12.81 6.41
CA ASP A 76 4.77 -11.81 6.13
C ASP A 76 4.15 -10.52 5.59
N LEU A 77 3.15 -10.61 4.70
CA LEU A 77 2.37 -9.46 4.23
C LEU A 77 1.76 -8.68 5.40
N LYS A 78 1.05 -9.37 6.31
CA LYS A 78 0.44 -8.75 7.48
C LYS A 78 1.46 -8.05 8.38
N GLU A 79 2.60 -8.71 8.63
CA GLU A 79 3.68 -8.16 9.48
C GLU A 79 4.37 -6.95 8.83
N LYS A 80 4.53 -6.93 7.51
CA LYS A 80 5.03 -5.75 6.80
C LYS A 80 4.03 -4.60 6.85
N ILE A 81 2.75 -4.88 6.57
CA ILE A 81 1.67 -3.88 6.65
C ILE A 81 1.61 -3.27 8.05
N SER A 82 1.74 -4.07 9.12
CA SER A 82 1.64 -3.57 10.49
C SER A 82 2.74 -2.57 10.87
N ARG A 83 3.89 -2.63 10.18
CA ARG A 83 5.07 -1.77 10.41
C ARG A 83 5.06 -0.46 9.63
N ILE A 84 4.13 -0.29 8.68
CA ILE A 84 3.99 0.96 7.92
C ILE A 84 3.80 2.12 8.89
N THR A 85 4.64 3.15 8.78
CA THR A 85 4.49 4.40 9.52
C THR A 85 3.51 5.29 8.76
N ILE A 86 2.45 5.74 9.43
CA ILE A 86 1.40 6.56 8.80
C ILE A 86 1.59 8.06 9.03
N GLY A 87 2.36 8.42 10.06
CA GLY A 87 2.60 9.78 10.47
C GLY A 87 3.14 9.84 11.89
N TYR A 88 3.05 11.03 12.50
CA TYR A 88 3.66 11.28 13.81
C TYR A 88 2.71 12.01 14.77
N THR A 89 2.97 11.84 16.07
CA THR A 89 2.37 12.68 17.10
C THR A 89 2.96 14.10 17.08
N ARG A 90 2.35 15.00 17.86
CA ARG A 90 2.91 16.35 18.12
C ARG A 90 4.31 16.31 18.73
N HIS A 91 4.65 15.23 19.43
CA HIS A 91 5.97 15.01 20.04
C HIS A 91 6.92 14.19 19.15
N HIS A 92 6.64 14.09 17.84
CA HIS A 92 7.46 13.37 16.86
C HIS A 92 7.59 11.86 17.13
N LYS A 93 6.66 11.25 17.89
CA LYS A 93 6.61 9.80 18.02
C LYS A 93 5.96 9.20 16.76
N PRO A 94 6.58 8.21 16.09
CA PRO A 94 5.98 7.56 14.93
C PRO A 94 4.72 6.80 15.35
N ILE A 95 3.75 6.76 14.44
CA ILE A 95 2.51 6.01 14.58
C ILE A 95 2.44 5.05 13.40
N THR A 96 2.19 3.77 13.68
CA THR A 96 2.13 2.73 12.65
C THR A 96 0.71 2.22 12.42
N VAL A 97 0.55 1.38 11.40
CA VAL A 97 -0.72 0.67 11.15
C VAL A 97 -1.12 -0.23 12.33
N SER A 98 -0.17 -0.85 13.03
CA SER A 98 -0.48 -1.67 14.21
C SER A 98 -1.06 -0.85 15.36
N ASP A 99 -0.68 0.43 15.49
CA ASP A 99 -1.26 1.31 16.52
C ASP A 99 -2.76 1.56 16.26
N LEU A 100 -3.17 1.58 14.98
CA LEU A 100 -4.57 1.63 14.57
C LEU A 100 -5.30 0.28 14.65
N LYS A 101 -4.58 -0.84 14.81
CA LYS A 101 -5.14 -2.21 14.88
C LYS A 101 -5.96 -2.62 13.65
N VAL A 102 -5.55 -2.16 12.46
CA VAL A 102 -6.27 -2.42 11.18
C VAL A 102 -5.49 -3.30 10.20
N GLU A 103 -4.30 -3.79 10.56
CA GLU A 103 -3.45 -4.58 9.67
C GLU A 103 -4.13 -5.87 9.18
N GLY A 104 -4.98 -6.48 10.01
CA GLY A 104 -5.78 -7.65 9.63
C GLY A 104 -6.80 -7.34 8.53
N ALA A 105 -7.51 -6.22 8.64
CA ALA A 105 -8.49 -5.80 7.64
C ALA A 105 -7.81 -5.43 6.31
N LEU A 106 -6.66 -4.74 6.36
CA LEU A 106 -5.88 -4.42 5.17
C LEU A 106 -5.35 -5.69 4.48
N THR A 107 -4.84 -6.64 5.27
CA THR A 107 -4.37 -7.94 4.76
C THR A 107 -5.50 -8.72 4.10
N LEU A 108 -6.71 -8.69 4.68
CA LEU A 108 -7.87 -9.42 4.16
C LEU A 108 -8.24 -8.96 2.74
N ILE A 109 -8.19 -7.66 2.46
CA ILE A 109 -8.47 -7.10 1.12
C ILE A 109 -7.44 -7.59 0.08
N LEU A 110 -6.21 -7.90 0.52
CA LEU A 110 -5.12 -8.38 -0.33
C LEU A 110 -5.00 -9.92 -0.38
N LYS A 111 -5.91 -10.64 0.28
CA LYS A 111 -5.82 -12.11 0.46
C LYS A 111 -5.71 -12.86 -0.87
N ASP A 112 -6.51 -12.46 -1.86
CA ASP A 112 -6.45 -13.08 -3.20
C ASP A 112 -5.44 -12.39 -4.10
N ALA A 113 -5.25 -11.07 -3.93
CA ALA A 113 -4.30 -10.28 -4.69
C ALA A 113 -2.83 -10.66 -4.47
N ILE A 114 -2.49 -11.40 -3.41
CA ILE A 114 -1.14 -11.91 -3.15
C ILE A 114 -0.77 -13.12 -4.04
N LYS A 115 -1.74 -13.72 -4.75
CA LYS A 115 -1.53 -14.92 -5.57
C LYS A 115 -1.03 -14.51 -6.97
N PRO A 116 0.11 -15.05 -7.46
CA PRO A 116 0.58 -14.80 -8.82
C PRO A 116 -0.46 -15.14 -9.89
N ASN A 117 -0.61 -14.30 -10.92
CA ASN A 117 -1.53 -14.53 -12.02
C ASN A 117 -0.82 -15.26 -13.16
N LEU A 118 -1.32 -16.44 -13.52
CA LEU A 118 -0.83 -17.21 -14.66
C LEU A 118 -1.51 -16.76 -15.96
N VAL A 119 -0.69 -16.46 -16.95
CA VAL A 119 -1.08 -16.20 -18.34
C VAL A 119 -0.14 -16.97 -19.28
N GLN A 120 -0.25 -16.75 -20.58
CA GLN A 120 0.64 -17.35 -21.57
C GLN A 120 1.09 -16.33 -22.62
N THR A 121 2.26 -16.55 -23.21
CA THR A 121 2.74 -15.82 -24.39
C THR A 121 1.95 -16.25 -25.64
N ILE A 122 2.19 -15.57 -26.77
CA ILE A 122 1.60 -15.94 -28.07
C ILE A 122 1.96 -17.35 -28.56
N GLU A 123 3.07 -17.92 -28.06
CA GLU A 123 3.54 -19.28 -28.38
C GLU A 123 3.16 -20.31 -27.30
N GLY A 124 2.34 -19.91 -26.31
CA GLY A 124 1.88 -20.80 -25.25
C GLY A 124 2.89 -21.02 -24.12
N THR A 125 3.97 -20.23 -24.05
CA THR A 125 4.90 -20.27 -22.90
C THR A 125 4.21 -19.71 -21.65
N PRO A 126 4.24 -20.41 -20.51
CA PRO A 126 3.69 -19.89 -19.25
C PRO A 126 4.36 -18.58 -18.82
N ALA A 127 3.58 -17.60 -18.38
CA ALA A 127 4.09 -16.34 -17.84
C ALA A 127 3.32 -15.95 -16.57
N LEU A 128 4.03 -15.44 -15.56
CA LEU A 128 3.45 -14.90 -14.34
C LEU A 128 3.48 -13.37 -14.36
N VAL A 129 2.32 -12.72 -14.24
CA VAL A 129 2.21 -11.26 -14.18
C VAL A 129 1.69 -10.86 -12.80
N HIS A 130 2.56 -10.31 -11.96
CA HIS A 130 2.17 -10.02 -10.57
C HIS A 130 3.06 -8.98 -9.89
N GLY A 131 2.41 -7.94 -9.35
CA GLY A 131 3.11 -6.79 -8.79
C GLY A 131 3.58 -5.80 -9.85
N GLY A 132 3.98 -4.61 -9.40
CA GLY A 132 4.47 -3.54 -10.27
C GLY A 132 4.71 -2.26 -9.48
N PRO A 133 5.68 -2.24 -8.56
CA PRO A 133 6.05 -1.03 -7.85
C PRO A 133 6.90 -0.13 -8.76
N PHE A 134 6.94 1.17 -8.45
CA PHE A 134 7.89 2.07 -9.10
C PHE A 134 9.36 1.66 -8.87
N ALA A 135 10.24 2.00 -9.82
CA ALA A 135 11.67 1.72 -9.77
C ALA A 135 12.53 2.84 -9.14
N ASN A 136 11.95 4.01 -8.89
CA ASN A 136 12.66 5.16 -8.30
C ASN A 136 12.44 5.29 -6.78
N ILE A 137 11.20 5.15 -6.31
CA ILE A 137 10.83 5.22 -4.88
C ILE A 137 10.63 3.83 -4.26
N ALA A 138 10.71 2.78 -5.07
CA ALA A 138 10.68 1.39 -4.68
C ALA A 138 11.63 0.59 -5.60
N HIS A 139 11.48 -0.74 -5.68
CA HIS A 139 12.49 -1.63 -6.26
C HIS A 139 12.26 -2.02 -7.73
N GLY A 140 11.15 -1.65 -8.35
CA GLY A 140 10.95 -1.84 -9.80
C GLY A 140 10.88 -3.29 -10.32
N CYS A 141 10.63 -4.28 -9.47
CA CYS A 141 10.52 -5.70 -9.88
C CYS A 141 9.09 -6.25 -9.65
N ASN A 142 8.76 -7.36 -10.31
CA ASN A 142 7.58 -8.16 -9.96
C ASN A 142 7.71 -8.79 -8.56
N SER A 143 6.65 -9.43 -8.07
CA SER A 143 6.67 -10.00 -6.71
C SER A 143 7.64 -11.17 -6.55
N ILE A 144 8.24 -11.26 -5.36
CA ILE A 144 9.05 -12.41 -4.91
C ILE A 144 8.24 -13.71 -5.03
N LEU A 145 6.95 -13.69 -4.66
CA LEU A 145 6.09 -14.86 -4.78
C LEU A 145 5.99 -15.38 -6.22
N ALA A 146 5.89 -14.50 -7.21
CA ALA A 146 5.83 -14.92 -8.61
C ALA A 146 7.16 -15.52 -9.06
N THR A 147 8.27 -14.85 -8.77
CA THR A 147 9.61 -15.33 -9.15
C THR A 147 9.93 -16.67 -8.47
N GLU A 148 9.68 -16.82 -7.18
CA GLU A 148 9.90 -18.08 -6.45
C GLU A 148 8.94 -19.18 -6.91
N THR A 149 7.69 -18.86 -7.25
CA THR A 149 6.77 -19.86 -7.84
C THR A 149 7.31 -20.36 -9.18
N ALA A 150 7.75 -19.46 -10.07
CA ALA A 150 8.36 -19.85 -11.34
C ALA A 150 9.63 -20.69 -11.15
N ARG A 151 10.51 -20.31 -10.20
CA ARG A 151 11.76 -21.04 -9.92
C ARG A 151 11.54 -22.47 -9.43
N ASN A 152 10.40 -22.74 -8.81
CA ASN A 152 10.03 -24.08 -8.35
C ASN A 152 9.35 -24.92 -9.44
N LEU A 153 8.92 -24.33 -10.56
CA LEU A 153 8.13 -24.97 -11.61
C LEU A 153 8.82 -25.01 -12.98
N SER A 154 10.02 -24.44 -13.11
CA SER A 154 10.71 -24.30 -14.40
C SER A 154 12.22 -24.35 -14.23
N ASP A 155 12.92 -24.94 -15.19
CA ASP A 155 14.38 -25.03 -15.19
C ASP A 155 15.05 -23.66 -15.38
N ILE A 156 14.40 -22.79 -16.16
CA ILE A 156 14.86 -21.43 -16.46
C ILE A 156 13.72 -20.46 -16.19
N VAL A 157 14.02 -19.40 -15.45
CA VAL A 157 13.09 -18.30 -15.17
C VAL A 157 13.71 -17.01 -15.66
N VAL A 158 12.96 -16.29 -16.49
CA VAL A 158 13.32 -14.94 -16.94
C VAL A 158 12.44 -13.93 -16.20
N THR A 159 13.07 -12.89 -15.66
CA THR A 159 12.43 -11.77 -14.96
C THR A 159 13.15 -10.47 -15.36
N GLU A 160 12.58 -9.33 -15.01
CA GLU A 160 13.09 -8.01 -15.37
C GLU A 160 13.00 -7.03 -14.19
N ALA A 161 13.69 -5.89 -14.33
CA ALA A 161 13.61 -4.76 -13.43
C ALA A 161 13.54 -3.47 -14.26
N GLY A 162 12.71 -2.53 -13.83
CA GLY A 162 12.55 -1.21 -14.44
C GLY A 162 13.62 -0.20 -14.06
#